data_AF-A0A7I8MPW2-F1
#
_entry.id   AF-A0A7I8MPW2-F1
#
_cell.length_a   1.000
_cell.length_b   1.000
_cell.length_c   1.000
_cell.angle_alpha   90.00
_cell.angle_beta   90.00
_cell.angle_gamma   90.00
#
_symmetry.space_group_name_H-M   'P 1'
#
loop_
_entity.id
_entity.type
_entity.pdbx_description
1 polymer ?
#
loop_
_entity_poly.entity_id
_entity_poly.type
_entity_poly.pdbx_seq_one_letter_code
_entity_poly.pdbx_strand_id
1 'polypeptide(L)'
;MISRSFRFEDFIDAVQGKNDSDIICMADQEALHAWRSAHRSKGLPDNLMDKSREYQDKLIGLIDFLRHGLCARSGSDSDIALFQKIREDARSTHTIH
;
A
#
# COMPACT_ATOMS: atom_id res chain seq x y z
N MET A 1 11.04 0.94 5.47
CA MET A 1 10.17 1.87 4.73
C MET A 1 10.65 1.89 3.30
N ILE A 2 9.85 1.27 2.44
CA ILE A 2 10.00 1.16 0.99
C ILE A 2 9.85 2.55 0.36
N SER A 3 8.80 3.30 0.70
CA SER A 3 8.69 4.70 0.24
C SER A 3 9.06 5.67 1.34
N ARG A 4 10.26 6.27 1.24
CA ARG A 4 10.71 7.31 2.18
C ARG A 4 9.91 8.61 2.09
N SER A 5 9.18 8.81 1.00
CA SER A 5 8.42 10.03 0.69
C SER A 5 6.90 9.81 0.74
N PHE A 6 6.43 8.68 1.29
CA PHE A 6 5.01 8.31 1.35
C PHE A 6 4.33 8.24 -0.02
N ARG A 7 5.06 7.81 -1.04
CA ARG A 7 4.54 7.62 -2.40
C ARG A 7 4.06 6.20 -2.58
N PHE A 8 2.80 6.06 -2.97
CA PHE A 8 2.18 4.77 -3.20
C PHE A 8 2.78 4.03 -4.39
N GLU A 9 3.18 4.77 -5.42
CA GLU A 9 3.78 4.20 -6.64
C GLU A 9 5.08 3.44 -6.32
N ASP A 10 5.94 4.00 -5.46
CA ASP A 10 7.20 3.33 -5.07
C ASP A 10 6.93 1.98 -4.36
N PHE A 11 5.82 1.89 -3.61
CA PHE A 11 5.41 0.64 -2.98
C PHE A 11 4.89 -0.36 -4.01
N ILE A 12 4.08 0.09 -4.98
CA ILE A 12 3.57 -0.76 -6.07
C ILE A 12 4.71 -1.37 -6.88
N ASP A 13 5.69 -0.55 -7.28
CA ASP A 13 6.85 -1.01 -8.02
C ASP A 13 7.64 -2.08 -7.24
N ALA A 14 7.73 -1.93 -5.91
CA ALA A 14 8.47 -2.86 -5.05
C ALA A 14 7.74 -4.20 -4.78
N VAL A 15 6.42 -4.24 -4.95
CA VAL A 15 5.60 -5.45 -4.74
C VAL A 15 5.15 -6.10 -6.04
N GLN A 16 5.52 -5.53 -7.19
CA GLN A 16 5.21 -6.09 -8.49
C GLN A 16 5.76 -7.52 -8.61
N GLY A 17 4.91 -8.44 -9.09
CA GLY A 17 5.26 -9.86 -9.25
C GLY A 17 5.31 -10.68 -7.96
N LYS A 18 4.84 -10.13 -6.83
CA LYS A 18 4.65 -10.89 -5.59
C LYS A 18 3.25 -11.45 -5.49
N ASN A 19 3.08 -12.52 -4.71
CA ASN A 19 1.75 -13.09 -4.46
C ASN A 19 0.98 -12.25 -3.42
N ASP A 20 -0.35 -12.45 -3.35
CA ASP A 20 -1.23 -11.69 -2.46
C ASP A 20 -0.79 -11.71 -0.99
N SER A 21 -0.30 -12.85 -0.48
CA SER A 21 0.12 -12.99 0.91
C SER A 21 1.37 -12.16 1.23
N ASP A 22 2.34 -12.15 0.31
CA ASP A 22 3.54 -11.33 0.42
C ASP A 22 3.21 -9.84 0.33
N ILE A 23 2.32 -9.45 -0.59
CA ILE A 23 1.88 -8.05 -0.73
C ILE A 23 1.19 -7.58 0.55
N ILE A 24 0.29 -8.38 1.11
CA ILE A 24 -0.39 -8.08 2.38
C ILE A 24 0.63 -7.89 3.52
N CYS A 25 1.58 -8.81 3.66
CA CYS A 25 2.61 -8.74 4.71
C CYS A 25 3.47 -7.48 4.57
N MET A 26 3.88 -7.15 3.34
CA MET A 26 4.69 -5.96 3.07
C MET A 26 3.92 -4.67 3.29
N ALA A 27 2.64 -4.61 2.90
CA ALA A 27 1.79 -3.44 3.11
C ALA A 27 1.58 -3.14 4.60
N ASP A 28 1.37 -4.18 5.41
CA ASP A 28 1.20 -4.05 6.87
C ASP A 28 2.47 -3.53 7.54
N GLN A 29 3.62 -4.10 7.18
CA GLN A 29 4.93 -3.63 7.66
C GLN A 29 5.19 -2.18 7.24
N GLU A 30 4.89 -1.84 5.99
CA GLU A 30 5.12 -0.51 5.45
C GLU A 30 4.23 0.55 6.13
N ALA A 31 2.96 0.26 6.37
CA ALA A 31 2.04 1.15 7.06
C ALA A 31 2.53 1.45 8.49
N LEU A 32 2.99 0.41 9.21
CA LEU A 32 3.58 0.57 10.54
C LEU A 32 4.87 1.39 10.51
N HIS A 33 5.71 1.20 9.48
CA HIS A 33 6.93 2.00 9.30
C HIS A 33 6.62 3.46 8.95
N ALA A 34 5.60 3.72 8.13
CA ALA A 34 5.15 5.07 7.80
C ALA A 34 4.65 5.80 9.05
N TRP A 35 3.79 5.15 9.83
CA TRP A 35 3.29 5.68 11.10
C TRP A 35 4.43 6.04 12.06
N ARG A 36 5.38 5.10 12.27
CA ARG A 36 6.55 5.34 13.13
C ARG A 36 7.41 6.49 12.63
N SER A 37 7.60 6.63 11.32
CA SER A 37 8.44 7.67 10.73
C SER A 37 7.82 9.06 10.88
N ALA A 38 6.50 9.16 10.69
CA ALA A 38 5.76 10.40 10.93
C ALA A 38 5.75 10.77 12.42
N HIS A 39 5.57 9.80 13.32
CA HIS A 39 5.42 10.06 14.75
C HIS A 39 6.75 10.26 15.52
N ARG A 40 7.86 9.69 15.05
CA ARG A 40 9.20 9.93 15.67
C ARG A 40 9.75 11.32 15.36
N SER A 41 9.28 11.93 14.29
CA SER A 41 9.77 13.22 13.83
C SER A 41 9.01 14.34 14.54
N LYS A 42 9.43 14.67 15.76
CA LYS A 42 8.93 15.86 16.47
C LYS A 42 9.23 17.09 15.60
N GLY A 43 8.19 17.70 15.02
CA GLY A 43 8.31 18.89 14.18
C GLY A 43 8.28 18.67 12.66
N LEU A 44 7.76 17.53 12.17
CA LEU A 44 7.34 17.46 10.77
C LEU A 44 6.26 18.53 10.51
N PRO A 45 6.33 19.24 9.37
CA PRO A 45 5.23 20.10 8.96
C PRO A 45 3.96 19.26 8.75
N ASP A 46 2.80 19.83 9.08
CA ASP A 46 1.50 19.15 9.07
C ASP A 46 1.23 18.43 7.74
N ASN A 47 1.70 18.99 6.63
CA ASN A 47 1.58 18.40 5.29
C ASN A 47 2.24 17.02 5.13
N LEU A 48 3.27 16.70 5.92
CA LEU A 48 3.96 15.41 5.90
C LEU A 48 3.24 14.40 6.80
N MET A 49 2.57 14.86 7.86
CA MET A 49 1.68 14.00 8.64
C MET A 49 0.45 13.58 7.82
N ASP A 50 -0.16 14.53 7.10
CA ASP A 50 -1.31 14.25 6.24
C ASP A 50 -0.94 13.27 5.11
N LYS A 51 0.18 13.49 4.42
CA LYS A 51 0.69 12.55 3.41
C LYS A 51 0.97 11.16 3.98
N SER A 52 1.54 11.09 5.18
CA SER A 52 1.78 9.80 5.83
C SER A 52 0.47 9.07 6.15
N ARG A 53 -0.57 9.81 6.59
CA ARG A 53 -1.89 9.25 6.84
C ARG A 53 -2.54 8.76 5.55
N GLU A 54 -2.59 9.58 4.50
CA GLU A 54 -3.13 9.19 3.19
C GLU A 54 -2.42 7.94 2.64
N TYR A 55 -1.10 7.88 2.78
CA TYR A 55 -0.32 6.71 2.37
C TYR A 55 -0.65 5.45 3.19
N GLN A 56 -0.79 5.58 4.51
CA GLN A 56 -1.24 4.48 5.37
C GLN A 56 -2.65 3.99 4.99
N ASP A 57 -3.57 4.91 4.74
CA ASP A 57 -4.94 4.59 4.35
C ASP A 57 -4.98 3.82 3.02
N LYS A 58 -4.13 4.21 2.05
CA LYS A 58 -3.98 3.46 0.78
C LYS A 58 -3.44 2.04 0.99
N LEU A 59 -2.46 1.87 1.87
CA LEU A 59 -1.91 0.55 2.20
C LEU A 59 -2.95 -0.34 2.88
N ILE A 60 -3.72 0.20 3.83
CA ILE A 60 -4.81 -0.52 4.49
C ILE A 60 -5.90 -0.89 3.48
N GLY A 61 -6.29 0.04 2.61
CA GLY A 61 -7.26 -0.21 1.54
C GLY A 61 -6.81 -1.33 0.59
N LEU A 62 -5.52 -1.39 0.26
CA LEU A 62 -4.95 -2.49 -0.54
C LEU A 62 -5.04 -3.83 0.21
N ILE A 63 -4.71 -3.87 1.50
CA ILE A 63 -4.80 -5.08 2.33
C ILE A 63 -6.24 -5.60 2.36
N ASP A 64 -7.21 -4.72 2.63
CA ASP A 64 -8.63 -5.07 2.68
C ASP A 64 -9.12 -5.59 1.31
N PHE A 65 -8.66 -4.96 0.23
CA PHE A 65 -8.99 -5.39 -1.12
C PHE A 65 -8.43 -6.78 -1.44
N LEU A 66 -7.18 -7.07 -1.09
CA LEU A 66 -6.56 -8.37 -1.34
C LEU A 66 -7.16 -9.47 -0.46
N ARG A 67 -7.52 -9.17 0.80
CA ARG A 67 -8.11 -10.15 1.72
C ARG A 67 -9.58 -10.46 1.45
N HIS A 68 -10.36 -9.44 1.11
CA HIS A 68 -11.82 -9.54 1.09
C HIS A 68 -12.44 -9.23 -0.27
N GLY A 69 -11.66 -8.72 -1.22
CA GLY A 69 -12.18 -8.21 -2.49
C GLY A 69 -12.98 -6.91 -2.34
N LEU A 70 -12.91 -6.27 -1.17
CA LEU A 70 -13.66 -5.05 -0.85
C LEU A 70 -12.69 -3.87 -0.77
N CYS A 71 -13.01 -2.77 -1.43
CA CYS A 71 -12.35 -1.50 -1.14
C CYS A 71 -13.04 -0.85 0.06
N ALA A 72 -12.39 -0.85 1.22
CA ALA A 72 -12.88 -0.13 2.39
C ALA A 72 -12.85 1.39 2.13
N ARG A 73 -13.95 1.93 1.62
CA ARG A 73 -14.50 3.30 1.75
C ARG A 73 -13.60 4.54 1.49
N SER A 74 -12.33 4.39 1.15
CA SER A 74 -11.37 5.51 1.03
C SER A 74 -10.51 5.51 -0.25
N GLY A 75 -10.71 4.56 -1.16
CA GLY A 75 -10.05 4.57 -2.47
C GLY A 75 -10.84 5.40 -3.47
N SER A 76 -10.17 6.31 -4.17
CA SER A 76 -10.74 6.90 -5.39
C SER A 76 -10.98 5.80 -6.43
N ASP A 77 -11.86 6.02 -7.42
CA ASP A 77 -12.07 5.05 -8.51
C ASP A 77 -10.76 4.65 -9.20
N SER A 78 -9.77 5.56 -9.23
CA SER A 78 -8.42 5.30 -9.73
C SER A 78 -7.62 4.32 -8.86
N ASP A 79 -7.77 4.37 -7.54
CA ASP A 79 -7.10 3.42 -6.63
C ASP A 79 -7.72 2.02 -6.77
N ILE A 80 -9.02 1.92 -7.02
CA ILE A 80 -9.70 0.62 -7.27
C ILE A 80 -9.14 -0.07 -8.52
N ALA A 81 -9.01 0.67 -9.62
CA ALA A 81 -8.44 0.13 -10.85
C ALA A 81 -6.98 -0.32 -10.66
N LEU A 82 -6.20 0.44 -9.88
CA LEU A 82 -4.82 0.06 -9.53
C LEU A 82 -4.78 -1.22 -8.69
N PHE A 83 -5.65 -1.35 -7.68
CA PHE A 83 -5.73 -2.55 -6.84
C PHE A 83 -6.15 -3.79 -7.63
N GLN A 84 -7.08 -3.64 -8.58
CA GLN A 84 -7.46 -4.71 -9.48
C GLN A 84 -6.26 -5.22 -10.30
N LYS A 85 -5.47 -4.31 -10.88
CA LYS A 85 -4.27 -4.65 -11.63
C LYS A 85 -3.25 -5.41 -10.78
N ILE A 86 -3.00 -4.95 -9.55
CA ILE A 86 -2.06 -5.61 -8.62
C ILE A 86 -2.49 -7.04 -8.35
N ARG A 87 -3.79 -7.26 -8.11
CA ARG A 87 -4.33 -8.60 -7.85
C ARG A 87 -4.23 -9.52 -9.08
N GLU A 88 -4.38 -8.98 -10.29
CA GLU A 88 -4.22 -9.75 -11.53
C GLU A 88 -2.75 -10.15 -11.76
N ASP A 89 -1.81 -9.24 -11.53
CA ASP A 89 -0.37 -9.52 -11.61
C ASP A 89 0.07 -10.57 -10.57
N ALA A 90 -0.44 -10.46 -9.33
CA ALA A 90 -0.16 -11.39 -8.24
C ALA A 90 -0.70 -12.82 -8.51
N ARG A 91 -1.76 -12.93 -9.31
CA ARG A 91 -2.33 -14.22 -9.72
C ARG A 91 -1.63 -14.80 -10.95
N SER A 92 -1.19 -13.93 -11.86
CA SER A 92 -0.51 -14.34 -13.10
C SER A 92 0.86 -14.97 -12.83
N THR A 93 1.52 -14.58 -11.73
CA THR A 93 2.79 -15.16 -11.28
C THR A 93 2.69 -16.60 -10.76
N HIS A 94 1.47 -17.16 -10.61
CA HIS A 94 1.25 -18.56 -10.25
C HIS A 94 1.17 -19.52 -11.45
N THR A 95 1.31 -19.03 -12.69
CA THR A 95 1.32 -19.88 -13.89
C THR A 95 2.76 -20.25 -14.25
N ILE A 96 3.26 -21.32 -13.62
CA ILE A 96 4.53 -21.96 -13.95
C ILE A 96 4.42 -22.56 -15.36
N HIS A 97 5.37 -22.21 -16.23
CA HIS A 97 5.64 -22.91 -17.48
C HIS A 97 6.65 -24.03 -17.25
#